data_AF-A0A7J6VBS2-F1
#
_entry.id   AF-A0A7J6VBS2-F1
#
_cell.length_a   1.000
_cell.length_b   1.000
_cell.length_c   1.000
_cell.angle_alpha   90.00
_cell.angle_beta   90.00
_cell.angle_gamma   90.00
#
_symmetry.space_group_name_H-M   'P 1'
#
loop_
_entity.id
_entity.type
_entity.pdbx_description
1 polymer ?
#
loop_
_entity_poly.entity_id
_entity_poly.type
_entity_poly.pdbx_seq_one_letter_code
_entity_poly.pdbx_strand_id
1 'polypeptide(L)' 'MIDVETTSGSKNFIAFGGGSRFCVGADMAKVHMAVFLHCLVTEYRWTIIKGGEIIRAPGLMFPNGVHVQLTKNK' A
#
# COMPACT_ATOMS: atom_id res chain seq x y z
N MET A 1 27.86 15.27 -1.01
CA MET A 1 26.93 15.69 0.05
C MET A 1 25.54 15.32 -0.46
N ILE A 2 25.01 14.21 0.08
CA ILE A 2 23.70 13.57 -0.14
C ILE A 2 23.33 13.38 -1.62
N ASP A 3 23.62 12.18 -2.13
CA ASP A 3 23.03 11.65 -3.35
C ASP A 3 21.51 11.64 -3.17
N VAL A 4 20.84 12.61 -3.80
CA VAL A 4 19.40 12.52 -4.06
C VAL A 4 19.25 11.29 -4.95
N GLU A 5 18.90 10.16 -4.35
CA GLU A 5 18.32 9.03 -5.07
C GLU A 5 17.04 9.55 -5.72
N THR A 6 17.20 10.12 -6.91
CA THR A 6 16.11 10.27 -7.86
C THR A 6 15.77 8.84 -8.25
N THR A 7 14.95 8.18 -7.44
CA THR A 7 14.18 7.02 -7.89
C THR A 7 13.65 7.41 -9.26
N SER A 8 14.01 6.66 -10.30
CA SER A 8 13.59 6.88 -11.68
C SER A 8 12.09 6.60 -11.86
N GLY A 9 11.27 7.18 -10.98
CA GLY A 9 9.83 7.16 -11.02
C GLY A 9 9.34 8.28 -11.94
N SER A 10 8.26 7.96 -12.65
CA SER A 10 7.44 8.95 -13.35
C SER A 10 7.18 10.18 -12.46
N LYS A 11 7.40 11.39 -12.98
CA LYS A 11 7.06 12.66 -12.31
C LYS A 11 5.57 12.77 -11.93
N ASN A 12 4.73 11.86 -12.44
CA ASN A 12 3.31 11.80 -12.18
C ASN A 12 2.94 10.98 -10.93
N PHE A 13 3.90 10.32 -10.25
CA PHE A 13 3.65 9.52 -9.05
C PHE A 13 4.47 9.99 -7.86
N ILE A 14 3.80 10.63 -6.90
CA ILE A 14 4.43 11.27 -5.71
C ILE A 14 3.86 10.74 -4.38
N ALA A 15 3.53 9.44 -4.31
CA ALA A 15 2.88 8.85 -3.14
C ALA A 15 3.70 8.94 -1.83
N PHE A 16 5.02 9.07 -1.93
CA PHE A 16 5.95 9.17 -0.81
C PHE A 16 6.58 10.57 -0.67
N GLY A 17 6.05 11.57 -1.37
CA GLY A 17 6.63 12.90 -1.43
C GLY A 17 7.86 12.99 -2.35
N GLY A 18 8.73 13.98 -2.12
CA GLY A 18 9.92 14.23 -2.93
C GLY A 18 10.86 15.24 -2.29
N GLY A 19 12.08 15.34 -2.84
CA GLY A 19 13.12 16.23 -2.33
C GLY A 19 13.59 15.86 -0.91
N SER A 20 13.95 16.86 -0.11
CA SER A 20 14.46 16.67 1.26
C SER A 20 13.44 16.09 2.25
N ARG A 21 12.15 16.03 1.88
CA ARG A 21 11.06 15.46 2.67
C ARG A 21 10.52 14.16 2.06
N PHE A 22 11.30 13.49 1.22
CA PHE A 22 10.95 12.16 0.76
C PHE A 22 10.78 11.22 1.96
N CYS A 23 9.76 10.35 1.91
CA CYS A 23 9.46 9.44 3.01
C CYS A 23 10.64 8.49 3.26
N VAL A 24 11.30 8.63 4.42
CA VAL A 24 12.38 7.73 4.85
C VAL A 24 11.94 6.26 4.97
N GLY A 25 10.63 6.03 5.11
CA GLY A 25 10.04 4.68 5.17
C GLY A 25 9.58 4.13 3.81
N ALA A 26 9.86 4.79 2.68
CA ALA A 26 9.32 4.39 1.38
C ALA A 26 9.73 2.97 0.97
N ASP A 27 11.00 2.60 1.14
CA ASP A 27 11.48 1.25 0.81
C ASP A 27 10.93 0.19 1.76
N MET A 28 10.88 0.50 3.05
CA MET A 28 10.27 -0.38 4.04
C MET A 28 8.79 -0.62 3.72
N ALA A 29 8.03 0.42 3.38
CA ALA A 29 6.63 0.31 3.02
C ALA A 29 6.43 -0.56 1.76
N LYS A 30 7.26 -0.35 0.73
CA LYS A 30 7.24 -1.17 -0.50
C LYS A 30 7.52 -2.64 -0.20
N VAL A 31 8.54 -2.96 0.59
CA VAL A 31 8.87 -4.35 0.95
C VAL A 31 7.77 -4.96 1.81
N HIS A 32 7.25 -4.24 2.80
CA HIS A 32 6.16 -4.73 3.65
C HIS A 32 4.90 -5.05 2.83
N MET A 33 4.51 -4.16 1.92
CA MET A 33 3.40 -4.39 1.01
C MET A 33 3.66 -5.58 0.08
N ALA A 34 4.88 -5.69 -0.47
CA ALA A 34 5.23 -6.79 -1.37
C ALA A 34 5.16 -8.15 -0.66
N VAL A 35 5.68 -8.25 0.57
CA VAL A 35 5.63 -9.48 1.38
C VAL A 35 4.18 -9.80 1.76
N PHE A 36 3.41 -8.82 2.22
CA PHE A 36 1.99 -9.01 2.53
C PHE A 36 1.21 -9.54 1.32
N LEU A 37 1.39 -8.90 0.15
CA LEU A 37 0.73 -9.32 -1.08
C LEU A 37 1.19 -10.69 -1.54
N HIS A 38 2.49 -10.99 -1.47
CA HIS A 38 3.03 -12.31 -1.79
C HIS A 38 2.33 -13.39 -0.97
N CYS A 39 2.34 -13.29 0.37
CA CYS A 39 1.67 -14.26 1.23
C CYS A 39 0.16 -14.31 0.98
N LEU A 40 -0.49 -13.16 0.75
CA LEU A 40 -1.92 -13.12 0.48
C LEU A 40 -2.28 -13.88 -0.80
N VAL A 41 -1.52 -13.72 -1.88
CA VAL A 41 -1.85 -14.34 -3.17
C VAL A 41 -1.32 -15.78 -3.33
N THR A 42 -0.24 -16.15 -2.65
CA THR A 42 0.29 -17.52 -2.72
C THR A 42 -0.43 -18.49 -1.79
N GLU A 43 -0.85 -18.02 -0.61
CA GLU A 43 -1.45 -18.89 0.41
C GLU A 43 -2.96 -18.81 0.48
N TYR A 44 -3.59 -17.77 -0.07
CA TYR A 44 -5.03 -17.53 0.06
C TYR A 44 -5.70 -17.13 -1.25
N ARG A 45 -7.00 -17.41 -1.32
CA ARG A 45 -7.96 -16.72 -2.20
C ARG A 45 -8.80 -15.79 -1.35
N TRP A 46 -9.17 -14.64 -1.89
CA TRP A 46 -10.01 -13.68 -1.19
C TRP A 46 -11.17 -13.20 -2.04
N THR A 47 -12.29 -12.87 -1.37
CA THR A 47 -13.45 -12.24 -1.99
C THR A 47 -13.98 -11.13 -1.11
N ILE A 48 -14.47 -10.05 -1.71
CA ILE A 48 -15.13 -8.97 -0.97
C ILE A 48 -16.56 -9.42 -0.68
N ILE A 49 -16.91 -9.52 0.61
CA ILE A 49 -18.24 -9.96 1.06
C ILE A 49 -19.15 -8.80 1.44
N LYS A 50 -18.55 -7.65 1.77
CA LYS A 50 -19.24 -6.38 1.96
C LYS A 50 -18.33 -5.29 1.47
N GLY A 51 -18.83 -4.45 0.56
CA GLY A 51 -18.10 -3.27 0.08
C GLY A 51 -17.64 -2.38 1.23
N GLY A 52 -16.67 -1.50 0.97
CA GLY A 52 -16.20 -0.53 1.94
C GLY A 52 -16.57 0.87 1.51
N GLU A 53 -17.14 1.64 2.43
CA GLU A 53 -17.19 3.09 2.28
C GLU A 53 -15.76 3.63 2.47
N ILE A 54 -15.33 4.49 1.55
CA ILE A 54 -14.00 5.10 1.59
C ILE A 54 -14.18 6.60 1.77
N ILE A 55 -13.70 7.11 2.89
CA ILE A 55 -13.73 8.55 3.18
C ILE A 55 -12.30 9.08 3.16
N ARG A 56 -12.13 10.30 2.66
CA ARG A 56 -10.86 11.05 2.72
C ARG A 56 -11.07 12.33 3.50
N ALA A 57 -10.65 12.36 4.77
CA ALA A 57 -10.78 13.56 5.61
C ALA A 57 -9.91 13.49 6.88
N PRO A 58 -8.71 14.11 6.92
CA PRO A 58 -7.80 14.38 5.80
C PRO A 58 -7.08 13.10 5.31
N GLY A 59 -7.08 12.03 6.12
CA GLY A 59 -6.53 10.72 5.77
C GLY A 59 -7.55 9.81 5.07
N LEU A 60 -7.06 8.71 4.49
CA LEU A 60 -7.90 7.63 3.96
C LEU A 60 -8.48 6.83 5.12
N MET A 61 -9.79 6.66 5.15
CA MET A 61 -10.50 5.93 6.20
C MET A 61 -11.52 4.97 5.60
N PHE A 62 -11.77 3.88 6.34
CA PHE A 62 -12.82 2.92 6.07
C PHE A 62 -13.72 2.85 7.32
N PRO A 63 -14.64 3.81 7.52
CA PRO A 63 -15.42 3.94 8.76
C PRO A 63 -16.21 2.67 9.10
N ASN A 64 -16.64 1.96 8.06
CA ASN A 64 -17.38 0.71 8.16
C ASN A 64 -16.53 -0.52 7.80
N GLY A 65 -15.20 -0.35 7.67
CA GLY A 65 -14.26 -1.39 7.23
C GLY A 65 -14.47 -1.85 5.78
N VAL A 66 -13.56 -2.71 5.32
CA VAL A 66 -13.73 -3.53 4.10
C VAL A 66 -13.77 -4.97 4.56
N HIS A 67 -14.86 -5.68 4.29
CA HIS A 67 -15.00 -7.04 4.75
C HIS A 67 -14.61 -8.00 3.64
N VAL A 68 -13.59 -8.81 3.93
CA VAL A 68 -13.01 -9.76 3.00
C VAL A 68 -13.06 -11.14 3.63
N GLN A 69 -13.48 -12.14 2.86
CA GLN A 69 -13.39 -13.54 3.25
C GLN A 69 -12.10 -14.12 2.67
N LEU A 70 -11.31 -14.79 3.51
CA LEU A 70 -10.09 -15.49 3.12
C LEU A 70 -10.32 -17.00 3.17
N THR A 71 -9.86 -17.69 2.14
CA THR A 71 -9.84 -19.16 2.09
C THR A 71 -8.44 -19.61 1.73
N LYS A 72 -7.86 -20.55 2.49
CA LYS A 72 -6.51 -21.06 2.22
C LYS A 72 -6.48 -21.82 0.88
N ASN A 73 -5.40 -21.65 0.13
CA ASN A 73 -5.13 -22.44 -1.06
C ASN A 73 -4.93 -23.91 -0.65
N LYS A 74 -5.46 -24.82 -1.48
CA LYS A 74 -5.31 -26.28 -1.29
C LYS A 74 -3.93 -26.73 -1.71
#